data_AF-A0A6B3EBM4-F1
#
_entry.id   AF-A0A6B3EBM4-F1
#
_cell.length_a   1.000
_cell.length_b   1.000
_cell.length_c   1.000
_cell.angle_alpha   90.00
_cell.angle_beta   90.00
_cell.angle_gamma   90.00
#
_symmetry.space_group_name_H-M   'P 1'
#
loop_
_entity.id
_entity.type
_entity.pdbx_description
1 polymer ?
#
loop_
_entity_poly.entity_id
_entity_poly.type
_entity_poly.pdbx_seq_one_letter_code
_entity_poly.pdbx_strand_id
1 'polypeptide(L)' 'MTAAPQDSLFPPVPESADAVLHGLDPEQREVALALTGPVCVLAGAGTGKTRALTHRIAYGVRTGRYKPGTVL' A
#
# COMPACT_ATOMS: atom_id res chain seq x y z
N MET A 1 -22.61 -28.08 12.74
CA MET A 1 -22.14 -26.69 12.83
C MET A 1 -21.28 -26.43 11.61
N THR A 2 -21.86 -25.93 10.51
CA THR A 2 -21.13 -25.62 9.27
C THR A 2 -21.15 -24.11 9.12
N ALA A 3 -19.99 -23.46 9.32
CA ALA A 3 -19.85 -22.03 9.11
C ALA A 3 -20.04 -21.71 7.62
N ALA A 4 -20.88 -20.73 7.32
CA ALA A 4 -21.08 -20.22 5.96
C ALA A 4 -19.75 -19.69 5.38
N PRO A 5 -19.50 -19.81 4.06
CA PRO A 5 -18.34 -19.21 3.44
C PRO A 5 -18.49 -17.68 3.55
N GLN A 6 -17.52 -17.03 4.18
CA GLN A 6 -17.52 -15.57 4.29
C GLN A 6 -17.17 -15.00 2.92
N ASP A 7 -18.19 -14.68 2.14
CA ASP A 7 -18.04 -13.93 0.90
C ASP A 7 -17.70 -12.48 1.30
N SER A 8 -16.41 -12.26 1.57
CA SER A 8 -15.89 -10.95 1.95
C SER A 8 -16.00 -10.00 0.75
N LEU A 9 -16.75 -8.92 0.92
CA LEU A 9 -16.81 -7.80 -0.03
C LEU A 9 -15.45 -7.12 -0.26
N PHE A 10 -14.44 -7.48 0.53
CA PHE A 10 -13.08 -6.98 0.42
C PHE A 10 -12.14 -8.05 -0.12
N PRO A 11 -11.20 -7.66 -1.00
CA PRO A 11 -10.17 -8.57 -1.46
C PRO A 11 -9.37 -9.11 -0.27
N PRO A 12 -8.80 -10.32 -0.40
CA PRO A 12 -7.97 -10.89 0.64
C PRO A 12 -6.82 -9.93 0.98
N VAL A 13 -6.53 -9.83 2.27
CA VAL A 13 -5.40 -9.04 2.76
C VAL A 13 -4.13 -9.64 2.14
N PRO A 14 -3.21 -8.82 1.58
CA PRO A 14 -2.00 -9.35 0.96
C PRO A 14 -1.22 -10.22 1.97
N GLU A 15 -0.55 -11.28 1.52
CA GLU A 15 0.16 -12.23 2.40
C GLU A 15 1.52 -11.70 2.90
N SER A 16 2.21 -10.85 2.14
CA SER A 16 3.52 -10.27 2.51
C SER A 16 3.67 -8.77 2.18
N ALA A 17 4.62 -8.08 2.82
CA ALA A 17 4.87 -6.67 2.51
C ALA A 17 5.14 -6.48 1.01
N ASP A 18 5.96 -7.33 0.39
CA ASP A 18 6.20 -7.31 -1.05
C ASP A 18 4.95 -7.52 -1.89
N ALA A 19 3.99 -8.31 -1.40
CA ALA A 19 2.71 -8.51 -2.10
C ALA A 19 1.92 -7.20 -2.26
N VAL A 20 2.12 -6.22 -1.35
CA VAL A 20 1.55 -4.88 -1.49
C VAL A 20 2.14 -4.16 -2.70
N LEU A 21 3.37 -4.44 -3.12
CA LEU A 21 4.01 -3.72 -4.23
C LEU A 21 3.57 -4.22 -5.62
N HIS A 22 2.77 -5.30 -5.69
CA HIS A 22 2.31 -5.84 -6.96
C HIS A 22 1.43 -4.87 -7.74
N GLY A 23 1.65 -4.81 -9.05
CA GLY A 23 0.89 -3.99 -9.98
C GLY A 23 1.24 -2.50 -9.98
N LEU A 24 2.24 -2.08 -9.20
CA LEU A 24 2.85 -0.76 -9.34
C LEU A 24 3.81 -0.75 -10.53
N ASP A 25 3.82 0.36 -11.26
CA ASP A 25 4.92 0.66 -12.17
C ASP A 25 6.20 1.04 -11.38
N PRO A 26 7.37 1.15 -12.05
CA PRO A 26 8.63 1.43 -11.35
C PRO A 26 8.61 2.73 -10.53
N GLU A 27 8.06 3.82 -11.06
CA GLU A 27 8.03 5.13 -10.37
C GLU A 27 7.10 5.09 -9.15
N GLN A 28 5.93 4.47 -9.27
CA GLN A 28 5.02 4.26 -8.14
C GLN A 28 5.64 3.37 -7.06
N ARG A 29 6.43 2.35 -7.47
CA ARG A 29 7.13 1.47 -6.54
C ARG A 29 8.22 2.20 -5.77
N GLU A 30 8.96 3.12 -6.41
CA GLU A 30 9.93 3.96 -5.72
C GLU A 30 9.27 4.80 -4.62
N VAL A 31 8.11 5.40 -4.91
CA VAL A 31 7.31 6.12 -3.92
C VAL A 31 6.90 5.20 -2.77
N ALA A 32 6.45 3.98 -3.07
CA ALA A 32 6.03 3.02 -2.06
C ALA A 32 7.17 2.54 -1.13
N LEU A 33 8.39 2.46 -1.66
CA LEU A 33 9.59 2.04 -0.93
C LEU A 33 10.25 3.17 -0.13
N ALA A 34 9.96 4.44 -0.46
CA ALA A 34 10.53 5.61 0.21
C ALA A 34 9.90 5.81 1.61
N LEU A 35 10.30 4.99 2.58
CA LEU A 35 9.68 4.96 3.92
C LEU A 35 10.33 5.89 4.95
N THR A 36 11.49 6.46 4.64
CA THR A 36 12.29 7.28 5.56
C THR A 36 12.44 8.70 5.06
N GLY A 37 12.32 9.66 5.99
CA GLY A 37 12.50 11.08 5.69
C GLY A 37 11.36 11.71 4.86
N PRO A 38 11.43 13.02 4.62
CA PRO A 38 10.48 13.73 3.75
C PRO A 38 10.60 13.25 2.30
N VAL A 39 9.46 13.16 1.60
CA VAL A 39 9.40 12.77 0.18
C VAL A 39 8.49 13.74 -0.57
N CYS A 40 8.96 14.24 -1.72
CA CYS A 40 8.17 15.03 -2.66
C CYS A 40 7.91 14.18 -3.91
N VAL A 41 6.63 14.00 -4.26
CA VAL A 41 6.21 13.27 -5.46
C VAL A 41 5.60 14.26 -6.44
N LEU A 42 6.31 14.53 -7.53
CA LEU A 42 5.81 15.38 -8.61
C LEU A 42 5.14 14.49 -9.66
N ALA A 43 3.83 14.64 -9.82
CA ALA A 43 3.03 13.72 -10.63
C ALA A 43 1.97 14.48 -11.44
N GLY A 44 1.79 14.09 -12.70
CA GLY A 44 0.75 14.61 -13.58
C GLY A 44 -0.66 14.13 -13.23
N ALA A 45 -1.66 14.61 -13.97
CA ALA A 45 -3.01 14.07 -13.89
C ALA A 45 -3.03 12.62 -14.39
N GLY A 46 -3.79 11.74 -13.73
CA GLY A 46 -3.98 10.34 -14.15
C GLY A 46 -2.81 9.38 -13.90
N THR A 47 -1.67 9.82 -13.35
CA THR A 47 -0.48 8.97 -13.18
C THR A 47 -0.51 8.07 -11.92
N GLY A 48 -1.67 7.93 -11.28
CA GLY A 48 -1.82 7.03 -10.13
C GLY A 48 -1.20 7.52 -8.82
N LYS A 49 -1.06 8.84 -8.60
CA LYS A 49 -0.55 9.43 -7.33
C LYS A 49 -1.20 8.84 -6.06
N THR A 50 -2.52 8.65 -6.07
CA THR A 50 -3.25 8.04 -4.96
C THR A 50 -2.87 6.59 -4.77
N ARG A 51 -2.72 5.83 -5.86
CA ARG A 51 -2.30 4.43 -5.82
C ARG A 51 -0.90 4.30 -5.19
N ALA A 52 0.05 5.10 -5.65
CA ALA A 52 1.41 5.10 -5.10
C ALA A 52 1.43 5.38 -3.59
N LEU A 53 0.69 6.40 -3.12
CA LEU A 53 0.63 6.76 -1.70
C LEU A 53 -0.09 5.70 -0.86
N THR A 54 -1.20 5.14 -1.33
CA THR A 54 -1.91 4.06 -0.63
C THR A 54 -1.00 2.85 -0.44
N HIS A 55 -0.27 2.47 -1.49
CA HIS A 55 0.68 1.37 -1.42
C HIS A 55 1.87 1.69 -0.50
N ARG A 56 2.37 2.93 -0.49
CA ARG A 56 3.41 3.39 0.46
C ARG A 56 2.98 3.21 1.91
N ILE A 57 1.77 3.63 2.24
CA ILE A 57 1.21 3.51 3.59
C ILE A 57 1.08 2.03 3.97
N ALA A 58 0.45 1.24 3.10
CA ALA A 58 0.25 -0.19 3.35
C ALA A 58 1.60 -0.92 3.50
N TYR A 59 2.57 -0.66 2.63
CA TYR A 59 3.91 -1.25 2.70
C TYR A 59 4.65 -0.82 3.98
N GLY A 60 4.59 0.46 4.33
CA GLY A 60 5.19 0.98 5.56
C GLY A 60 4.60 0.38 6.83
N VAL A 61 3.29 0.19 6.88
CA VAL A 61 2.62 -0.51 8.00
C VAL A 61 3.07 -1.97 8.08
N ARG A 62 3.09 -2.68 6.95
CA ARG A 62 3.41 -4.11 6.91
C ARG A 62 4.88 -4.43 7.20
N THR A 63 5.77 -3.52 6.85
CA THR A 63 7.19 -3.60 7.22
C THR A 63 7.47 -3.12 8.66
N GLY A 64 6.45 -2.69 9.39
CA GLY A 64 6.57 -2.18 10.75
C GLY A 64 7.19 -0.79 10.86
N ARG A 65 7.37 -0.09 9.74
CA ARG A 65 7.92 1.28 9.70
C ARG A 65 6.89 2.32 10.12
N TYR A 66 5.62 2.09 9.83
CA TYR A 66 4.50 2.95 10.23
C TYR A 66 3.60 2.24 11.24
N LYS A 67 3.14 2.98 12.25
CA LYS A 67 2.06 2.53 13.12
C LYS A 67 0.73 2.93 12.46
N PRO A 68 -0.22 2.00 12.25
CA PRO A 68 -1.46 2.31 11.53
C PRO A 68 -2.21 3.53 12.07
N GLY A 69 -2.31 3.69 13.39
CA GLY A 69 -3.02 4.80 14.03
C GLY A 69 -2.30 6.16 13.99
N THR A 70 -1.15 6.26 13.31
CA THR A 70 -0.36 7.50 13.23
C THR A 70 -0.19 8.01 11.79
N VAL A 71 -0.88 7.42 10.82
CA VAL A 71 -0.86 7.82 9.41
C VAL A 71 -2.13 8.61 9.11
N LEU A 72 -2.01 9.73 8.40
CA LEU A 72 -3.09 10.65 8.03
C LEU A 72 -3.25 10.75 6.51
#